data_AF-A0A1Q7D121-F1
#
_entry.id   AF-A0A1Q7D121-F1
#
_cell.length_a   1.000
_cell.length_b   1.000
_cell.length_c   1.000
_cell.angle_alpha   90.00
_cell.angle_beta   90.00
_cell.angle_gamma   90.00
#
_symmetry.space_group_name_H-M   'P 1'
#
loop_
_entity.id
_entity.type
_entity.pdbx_description
1 polymer ?
#
loop_
_entity_poly.entity_id
_entity_poly.type
_entity_poly.pdbx_seq_one_letter_code
_entity_poly.pdbx_strand_id
1 'polypeptide(L)'
;MIALVLGLILGAEREFRGHPAGLRTIALISAGSCMFTGLGLIPQFGAPVDPTRIAAQIVTGVGFLGAGSILRQGEEVKGLTTAASIWVAASIGMAVGFAYYGVAIFTTLVVVIVLVALKPMEDRVFPLRRNRRRDDPKADRPAE
;
A
#
# COMPACT_ATOMS: atom_id res chain seq x y z
N MET A 1 -1.06 -1.99 -17.69
CA MET A 1 -2.27 -1.15 -17.49
C MET A 1 -3.24 -1.72 -16.47
N ILE A 2 -3.48 -3.04 -16.43
CA ILE A 2 -4.31 -3.68 -15.38
C ILE A 2 -3.84 -3.31 -13.96
N ALA A 3 -2.52 -3.33 -13.71
CA ALA A 3 -1.93 -2.95 -12.42
C ALA A 3 -2.33 -1.53 -11.97
N LEU A 4 -2.36 -0.58 -12.89
CA LEU A 4 -2.76 0.80 -12.60
C LEU A 4 -4.22 0.86 -12.14
N VAL A 5 -5.12 0.14 -12.82
CA VAL A 5 -6.54 0.08 -12.44
C VAL A 5 -6.72 -0.56 -11.07
N LEU A 6 -6.05 -1.68 -10.80
CA LEU A 6 -6.10 -2.35 -9.50
C LEU A 6 -5.52 -1.47 -8.37
N GLY A 7 -4.43 -0.77 -8.65
CA GLY A 7 -3.83 0.21 -7.74
C GLY A 7 -4.75 1.40 -7.47
N LEU A 8 -5.48 1.91 -8.47
CA LEU A 8 -6.48 2.96 -8.28
C LEU A 8 -7.64 2.49 -7.39
N ILE A 9 -8.11 1.26 -7.57
CA ILE A 9 -9.18 0.67 -6.73
C ILE A 9 -8.74 0.60 -5.27
N LEU A 10 -7.53 0.07 -5.02
CA LEU A 10 -6.96 -0.02 -3.68
C LEU A 10 -6.72 1.39 -3.07
N GLY A 11 -6.20 2.32 -3.87
CA GLY A 11 -5.90 3.68 -3.46
C GLY A 11 -7.14 4.54 -3.19
N ALA A 12 -8.28 4.23 -3.82
CA ALA A 12 -9.54 4.97 -3.61
C ALA A 12 -10.05 4.81 -2.18
N GLU A 13 -10.03 3.58 -1.63
CA GLU A 13 -10.41 3.34 -0.23
C GLU A 13 -9.54 4.15 0.74
N ARG A 14 -8.24 4.26 0.44
CA ARG A 14 -7.27 4.99 1.26
C ARG A 14 -7.51 6.50 1.22
N GLU A 15 -7.71 7.06 0.01
CA GLU A 15 -7.95 8.48 -0.24
C GLU A 15 -9.25 8.94 0.44
N PHE A 16 -10.35 8.18 0.27
CA PHE A 16 -11.63 8.50 0.92
C PHE A 16 -11.55 8.54 2.44
N ARG A 17 -10.54 7.88 3.03
CA ARG A 17 -10.33 7.83 4.48
C ARG A 17 -9.19 8.73 4.96
N GLY A 18 -8.65 9.57 4.09
CA GLY A 18 -7.61 10.56 4.43
C GLY A 18 -6.28 9.94 4.85
N HIS A 19 -5.92 8.76 4.34
CA HIS A 19 -4.62 8.15 4.63
C HIS A 19 -3.49 8.80 3.81
N PRO A 20 -2.25 8.89 4.35
CA PRO A 20 -1.14 9.56 3.68
C PRO A 20 -0.73 8.95 2.35
N ALA A 21 -0.78 7.61 2.20
CA ALA A 21 -0.64 6.95 0.90
C ALA A 21 -2.02 6.77 0.28
N GLY A 22 -2.41 7.76 -0.52
CA GLY A 22 -3.69 7.82 -1.21
C GLY A 22 -3.65 7.26 -2.63
N LEU A 23 -4.59 7.73 -3.45
CA LEU A 23 -4.89 7.19 -4.78
C LEU A 23 -3.68 7.25 -5.73
N ARG A 24 -3.00 8.39 -5.76
CA ARG A 24 -1.84 8.63 -6.64
C ARG A 24 -0.66 7.72 -6.29
N THR A 25 -0.33 7.65 -5.01
CA THR A 25 0.83 6.89 -4.51
C THR A 25 0.68 5.41 -4.79
N ILE A 26 -0.48 4.82 -4.45
CA ILE A 26 -0.75 3.39 -4.64
C ILE A 26 -0.80 3.02 -6.13
N ALA A 27 -1.39 3.86 -6.98
CA ALA A 27 -1.43 3.63 -8.42
C ALA A 27 -0.04 3.64 -9.05
N LEU A 28 0.82 4.60 -8.67
CA LEU A 28 2.19 4.71 -9.19
C LEU A 28 3.06 3.54 -8.73
N ILE A 29 2.94 3.11 -7.47
CA ILE A 29 3.66 1.93 -6.96
C ILE A 29 3.27 0.68 -7.77
N SER A 30 1.97 0.42 -7.93
CA SER A 30 1.52 -0.77 -8.66
C SER A 30 1.91 -0.74 -10.15
N ALA A 31 1.79 0.42 -10.81
CA ALA A 31 2.21 0.59 -12.19
C ALA A 31 3.73 0.41 -12.36
N GLY A 32 4.53 1.03 -11.48
CA GLY A 32 5.99 0.91 -11.50
C GLY A 32 6.47 -0.52 -11.27
N SER A 33 5.93 -1.22 -10.26
CA SER A 33 6.24 -2.63 -10.01
C SER A 33 5.89 -3.52 -11.20
N CYS A 34 4.72 -3.31 -11.83
CA CYS A 34 4.34 -4.02 -13.05
C CYS A 34 5.32 -3.77 -14.20
N MET A 35 5.77 -2.53 -14.37
CA MET A 35 6.71 -2.15 -15.42
C MET A 35 8.07 -2.82 -15.21
N PHE A 36 8.64 -2.73 -14.00
CA PHE A 36 9.94 -3.34 -13.68
C PHE A 36 9.91 -4.86 -13.82
N THR A 37 8.83 -5.50 -13.34
CA THR A 37 8.65 -6.94 -13.52
C THR A 37 8.57 -7.33 -14.99
N GLY A 38 7.74 -6.64 -15.78
CA GLY A 38 7.60 -6.93 -17.21
C GLY A 38 8.90 -6.72 -17.99
N LEU A 39 9.62 -5.62 -17.73
CA LEU A 39 10.89 -5.32 -18.38
C LEU A 39 11.96 -6.37 -18.09
N GLY A 40 12.02 -6.89 -16.85
CA GLY A 40 13.00 -7.90 -16.47
C GLY A 40 12.78 -9.28 -17.11
N LEU A 41 11.62 -9.52 -17.71
CA LEU A 41 11.31 -10.75 -18.46
C LEU A 41 11.61 -10.65 -19.95
N ILE A 42 11.96 -9.47 -20.46
CA ILE A 42 12.21 -9.26 -21.89
C ILE A 42 13.61 -9.79 -22.25
N PRO A 43 13.72 -10.78 -23.17
CA PRO A 43 15.00 -11.42 -23.51
C PRO A 43 16.03 -10.47 -24.17
N GLN A 44 15.58 -9.35 -24.72
CA GLN A 44 16.41 -8.41 -25.46
C GLN A 44 17.36 -7.59 -24.56
N PHE A 45 17.09 -7.56 -23.24
CA PHE A 45 17.91 -6.81 -22.27
C PHE A 45 19.03 -7.65 -21.62
N GLY A 46 19.22 -8.90 -22.06
CA GLY A 46 20.29 -9.79 -21.58
C GLY A 46 19.80 -11.21 -21.30
N ALA A 47 20.62 -11.99 -20.60
CA ALA A 47 20.20 -13.31 -20.13
C ALA A 47 18.92 -13.19 -19.27
N PRO A 48 18.02 -14.21 -19.28
CA PRO A 48 16.81 -14.20 -18.48
C PRO A 48 17.11 -13.84 -17.03
N VAL A 49 16.61 -12.71 -16.56
CA VAL A 49 16.82 -12.28 -15.18
C VAL A 49 15.97 -13.15 -14.28
N ASP A 50 16.56 -13.68 -13.21
CA ASP A 50 15.84 -14.46 -12.21
C ASP A 50 14.64 -13.65 -11.66
N PRO A 51 13.39 -14.10 -11.87
CA PRO A 51 12.18 -13.47 -11.35
C PRO A 51 12.24 -13.17 -9.85
N THR A 52 12.90 -14.03 -9.08
CA THR A 52 13.08 -13.91 -7.63
C THR A 52 13.93 -12.70 -7.29
N ARG A 53 14.96 -12.42 -8.11
CA ARG A 53 15.82 -11.23 -7.94
C ARG A 53 15.04 -9.95 -8.19
N ILE A 54 14.21 -9.91 -9.24
CA ILE A 54 13.37 -8.73 -9.53
C ILE A 54 12.41 -8.47 -8.36
N ALA A 55 11.74 -9.53 -7.88
CA ALA A 55 10.83 -9.42 -6.74
C ALA A 55 11.54 -8.90 -5.48
N ALA A 56 12.73 -9.43 -5.16
CA ALA A 56 13.52 -9.00 -4.01
C ALA A 56 13.91 -7.51 -4.09
N GLN A 57 14.31 -7.02 -5.27
CA GLN A 57 14.67 -5.61 -5.47
C GLN A 57 13.45 -4.69 -5.34
N ILE A 58 12.30 -5.07 -5.88
CA ILE A 58 11.06 -4.30 -5.74
C ILE A 58 10.63 -4.23 -4.27
N VAL A 59 10.60 -5.36 -3.56
CA VAL A 59 10.24 -5.43 -2.13
C VAL A 59 11.17 -4.55 -1.28
N THR A 60 12.47 -4.59 -1.57
CA THR A 60 13.46 -3.74 -0.88
C THR A 60 13.21 -2.26 -1.15
N GLY A 61 12.97 -1.88 -2.41
CA GLY A 61 12.71 -0.50 -2.81
C GLY A 61 11.44 0.08 -2.18
N VAL A 62 10.33 -0.65 -2.20
CA VAL A 62 9.07 -0.17 -1.57
C VAL A 62 9.12 -0.24 -0.06
N GLY A 63 10.00 -1.06 0.52
CA GLY A 63 10.25 -1.11 1.96
C GLY A 63 10.66 0.24 2.53
N PHE A 64 11.44 1.03 1.78
CA PHE A 64 11.81 2.39 2.16
C PHE A 64 10.60 3.34 2.19
N LEU A 65 9.71 3.26 1.20
CA LEU A 65 8.47 4.04 1.17
C LEU A 65 7.52 3.65 2.32
N GLY A 66 7.44 2.35 2.61
CA GLY A 66 6.68 1.82 3.74
C GLY A 66 7.22 2.34 5.07
N ALA A 67 8.53 2.23 5.29
CA ALA A 67 9.19 2.76 6.49
C ALA A 67 9.00 4.27 6.65
N GLY A 68 9.12 5.04 5.56
CA GLY A 68 8.89 6.49 5.56
C GLY A 68 7.44 6.90 5.87
N SER A 69 6.49 5.98 5.72
CA SER A 69 5.09 6.20 6.09
C SER A 69 4.75 5.89 7.56
N ILE A 70 5.68 5.26 8.29
CA ILE A 70 5.51 4.92 9.71
C ILE A 70 6.09 6.03 10.56
N LEU A 71 5.25 6.62 11.41
CA LEU A 71 5.62 7.72 12.30
C LEU A 71 5.40 7.29 13.75
N ARG A 72 6.39 7.53 14.61
CA ARG A 72 6.30 7.31 16.05
C ARG A 72 6.11 8.64 16.76
N GLN A 73 5.05 8.77 17.54
CA GLN A 73 4.76 9.92 18.40
C GLN A 73 4.63 9.41 19.84
N GLY A 74 5.70 9.55 20.63
CA GLY A 74 5.77 8.97 21.98
C GLY A 74 5.66 7.44 21.96
N GLU A 75 4.64 6.91 22.64
CA GLU A 75 4.31 5.47 22.64
C GLU A 75 3.40 5.05 21.47
N GLU A 76 2.83 5.98 20.73
CA GLU A 76 1.90 5.67 19.64
C GLU A 76 2.63 5.56 18.29
N VAL A 77 2.32 4.50 17.53
CA VAL A 77 2.84 4.28 16.17
C VAL A 77 1.71 4.46 15.16
N LYS A 78 1.87 5.39 14.23
CA LYS A 78 0.92 5.70 13.14
C LYS A 78 1.49 5.23 11.80
N GLY A 79 0.60 4.89 10.87
CA GLY A 79 0.98 4.57 9.48
C GLY A 79 1.29 3.10 9.18
N LEU A 80 1.13 2.17 10.14
CA LEU A 80 1.35 0.73 9.91
C LEU A 80 0.50 0.17 8.75
N THR A 81 -0.80 0.51 8.70
CA THR A 81 -1.69 0.10 7.60
C THR A 81 -1.32 0.74 6.27
N THR A 82 -0.78 1.96 6.30
CA THR A 82 -0.28 2.66 5.11
C THR A 82 0.92 1.93 4.53
N ALA A 83 1.88 1.56 5.37
CA ALA A 83 3.04 0.77 4.98
C ALA A 83 2.66 -0.60 4.41
N ALA A 84 1.70 -1.29 5.06
CA ALA A 84 1.16 -2.55 4.54
C ALA A 84 0.49 -2.38 3.17
N SER A 85 -0.27 -1.29 2.98
CA SER A 85 -0.95 -1.00 1.70
C SER A 85 0.04 -0.73 0.57
N ILE A 86 1.15 -0.01 0.85
CA ILE A 86 2.25 0.20 -0.08
C ILE A 86 2.86 -1.14 -0.52
N TRP A 87 3.13 -2.02 0.45
CA TRP A 87 3.73 -3.34 0.19
C TRP A 87 2.82 -4.23 -0.66
N VAL A 88 1.52 -4.26 -0.34
CA VAL A 88 0.52 -5.03 -1.11
C VAL A 88 0.35 -4.47 -2.52
N ALA A 89 0.35 -3.14 -2.70
CA ALA A 89 0.24 -2.51 -4.01
C ALA A 89 1.38 -2.92 -4.95
N ALA A 90 2.61 -2.97 -4.42
CA ALA A 90 3.78 -3.44 -5.15
C ALA A 90 3.62 -4.91 -5.56
N SER A 91 3.14 -5.75 -4.64
CA SER A 91 2.88 -7.17 -4.88
C SER A 91 1.83 -7.40 -5.97
N ILE A 92 0.73 -6.63 -5.96
CA ILE A 92 -0.28 -6.65 -7.03
C ILE A 92 0.33 -6.23 -8.37
N GLY A 93 1.15 -5.18 -8.38
CA GLY A 93 1.86 -4.72 -9.57
C GLY A 93 2.76 -5.81 -10.16
N MET A 94 3.56 -6.48 -9.32
CA MET A 94 4.42 -7.60 -9.73
C MET A 94 3.60 -8.78 -10.27
N ALA A 95 2.51 -9.16 -9.61
CA ALA A 95 1.64 -10.24 -10.07
C ALA A 95 1.10 -9.96 -11.50
N VAL A 96 0.68 -8.73 -11.78
CA VAL A 96 0.28 -8.31 -13.14
C VAL A 96 1.47 -8.34 -14.10
N GLY A 97 2.64 -7.89 -13.68
CA GLY A 97 3.87 -7.90 -14.50
C GLY A 97 4.31 -9.31 -14.91
N PHE A 98 4.11 -10.31 -14.03
CA PHE A 98 4.33 -11.73 -14.30
C PHE A 98 3.14 -12.41 -15.02
N ALA A 99 2.15 -11.65 -15.47
CA ALA A 99 0.92 -12.13 -16.12
C ALA A 99 -0.02 -13.00 -15.24
N TYR A 100 0.14 -12.99 -13.92
CA TYR A 100 -0.79 -13.64 -12.96
C TYR A 100 -2.00 -12.75 -12.65
N TYR A 101 -2.80 -12.42 -13.68
CA TYR A 101 -3.92 -11.47 -13.55
C TYR A 101 -5.00 -11.93 -12.57
N GLY A 102 -5.35 -13.22 -12.57
CA GLY A 102 -6.37 -13.76 -11.66
C GLY A 102 -5.99 -13.60 -10.19
N VAL A 103 -4.72 -13.88 -9.85
CA VAL A 103 -4.18 -13.70 -8.49
C VAL A 103 -4.16 -12.22 -8.11
N ALA A 104 -3.77 -11.34 -9.02
CA ALA A 104 -3.76 -9.90 -8.79
C ALA A 104 -5.17 -9.34 -8.48
N ILE A 105 -6.17 -9.73 -9.27
CA ILE A 105 -7.57 -9.31 -9.09
C ILE A 105 -8.11 -9.84 -7.76
N PHE A 106 -7.94 -11.15 -7.51
CA PHE A 106 -8.41 -11.78 -6.26
C PHE A 106 -7.78 -11.13 -5.03
N THR A 107 -6.47 -10.90 -5.06
CA THR A 107 -5.74 -10.24 -3.97
C THR A 107 -6.26 -8.82 -3.73
N THR A 108 -6.49 -8.05 -4.81
CA THR A 108 -7.03 -6.68 -4.70
C THR A 108 -8.39 -6.69 -4.02
N LEU A 109 -9.30 -7.59 -4.41
CA LEU A 109 -10.63 -7.73 -3.81
C LEU A 109 -10.54 -8.07 -2.33
N VAL A 110 -9.76 -9.09 -1.96
CA VAL A 110 -9.57 -9.51 -0.56
C VAL A 110 -9.04 -8.36 0.28
N VAL A 111 -8.02 -7.65 -0.22
CA VAL A 111 -7.41 -6.53 0.51
C VAL A 111 -8.40 -5.39 0.70
N VAL A 112 -9.13 -5.00 -0.34
CA VAL A 112 -10.19 -3.97 -0.22
C VAL A 112 -11.24 -4.40 0.79
N ILE A 113 -11.69 -5.65 0.78
CA ILE A 113 -12.64 -6.18 1.77
C ILE A 113 -12.07 -6.06 3.18
N VAL A 114 -10.83 -6.47 3.41
CA VAL A 114 -10.17 -6.35 4.72
C VAL A 114 -10.14 -4.90 5.18
N LEU A 115 -9.72 -3.97 4.31
CA LEU A 115 -9.62 -2.55 4.64
C LEU A 115 -10.99 -1.91 4.92
N VAL A 116 -12.01 -2.27 4.15
CA VAL A 116 -13.36 -1.73 4.31
C VAL A 116 -14.07 -2.33 5.53
N ALA A 117 -14.04 -3.66 5.69
CA ALA A 117 -14.83 -4.42 6.66
C ALA A 117 -14.27 -4.38 8.09
N LEU A 118 -12.94 -4.32 8.27
CA LEU A 118 -12.37 -4.29 9.62
C LEU A 118 -12.68 -2.98 10.35
N LYS A 119 -12.83 -1.86 9.65
CA LYS A 119 -13.07 -0.55 10.29
C LYS A 119 -14.37 -0.49 11.12
N PRO A 120 -15.56 -0.82 10.58
CA PRO A 120 -16.79 -0.85 11.38
C PRO A 120 -16.78 -1.95 12.46
N MET A 121 -16.00 -3.02 12.29
CA MET A 121 -15.81 -4.02 13.35
C MET A 121 -14.94 -3.49 14.50
N GLU A 122 -13.86 -2.76 14.20
CA GLU A 122 -13.02 -2.12 15.23
C GLU A 122 -13.82 -1.10 16.04
N ASP A 123 -14.66 -0.29 15.38
CA ASP A 123 -15.54 0.69 16.03
C ASP A 123 -16.61 0.05 16.93
N ARG A 124 -17.05 -1.18 16.63
CA ARG A 124 -18.04 -1.91 17.44
C ARG A 124 -17.42 -2.71 18.59
N VAL A 125 -16.23 -3.25 18.39
CA VAL A 125 -15.59 -4.16 19.36
C VAL A 125 -14.67 -3.42 20.33
N PHE A 126 -14.04 -2.31 19.90
CA PHE A 126 -13.08 -1.55 20.72
C PHE A 126 -13.44 -0.07 20.86
N PRO A 127 -14.58 0.28 21.50
CA PRO A 127 -15.01 1.68 21.66
C PRO A 127 -14.04 2.55 22.48
N LEU A 128 -13.17 1.93 23.31
CA LEU A 128 -12.23 2.61 24.20
C LEU A 128 -11.07 3.32 23.46
N ARG A 129 -10.74 2.93 22.22
CA ARG A 129 -9.70 3.61 21.41
C ARG A 129 -10.15 5.00 20.92
N ARG A 130 -11.46 5.22 20.78
CA ARG A 130 -12.02 6.48 20.28
C ARG A 130 -11.89 7.63 21.29
N ASN A 131 -11.89 7.32 22.59
CA ASN A 131 -11.83 8.35 23.63
C ASN A 131 -10.44 8.99 23.74
N ARG A 132 -9.37 8.21 23.56
CA ARG A 132 -7.98 8.70 23.69
C ARG A 132 -7.62 9.74 22.61
N ARG A 133 -8.17 9.62 21.39
CA ARG A 133 -8.02 10.62 20.32
C ARG A 133 -8.75 11.95 20.56
N ARG A 134 -9.73 11.98 21.48
CA ARG A 134 -10.51 13.18 21.78
C ARG A 134 -9.86 14.02 22.87
N ASP A 135 -9.07 13.37 23.73
CA ASP A 135 -8.35 13.99 24.86
C ASP A 135 -6.89 14.37 24.51
N ASP A 136 -6.43 14.09 23.28
CA ASP A 136 -5.15 14.61 22.80
C ASP A 136 -5.20 16.15 22.81
N PRO A 137 -4.28 16.84 23.52
CA PRO A 137 -4.19 18.28 23.47
C PRO A 137 -4.05 18.72 22.01
N LYS A 138 -4.93 19.61 21.54
CA LYS A 138 -4.75 20.25 20.23
C LYS A 138 -3.35 20.83 20.23
N ALA A 139 -2.47 20.31 19.38
CA ALA A 139 -1.16 20.89 19.15
C ALA A 139 -1.37 22.38 18.92
N ASP A 140 -0.78 23.19 19.80
CA ASP A 140 -0.90 24.63 19.77
C ASP A 140 -0.64 25.10 18.35
N ARG A 141 -1.62 25.82 17.81
CA ARG A 141 -1.41 26.58 16.59
C ARG A 141 -0.26 27.53 16.91
N PRO A 142 0.83 27.58 16.12
CA PRO A 142 1.77 28.67 16.29
C PRO A 142 0.98 29.98 16.16
N ALA A 143 0.98 30.74 17.25
CA ALA A 143 0.49 32.09 17.25
C ALA A 143 1.49 32.92 16.43
N GLU A 144 0.96 33.49 15.34
CA GLU A 144 1.53 34.60 14.55
C GLU A 144 2.78 34.31 13.70
#